data_AF-A0A2G8QWV9-F1
#
_entry.id   AF-A0A2G8QWV9-F1
#
_cell.length_a   1.000
_cell.length_b   1.000
_cell.length_c   1.000
_cell.angle_alpha   90.00
_cell.angle_beta   90.00
_cell.angle_gamma   90.00
#
_symmetry.space_group_name_H-M   'P 1'
#
loop_
_entity.id
_entity.type
_entity.pdbx_description
1 polymer ?
#
loop_
_entity_poly.entity_id
_entity_poly.type
_entity_poly.pdbx_seq_one_letter_code
_entity_poly.pdbx_strand_id
1 'polypeptide(L)'
;MDIDAIKSSYARWAPVYDRTFGAITQVGRRATVQYINSQPVQRVLEVGVGTGLALQHYRKDLKVTGIDFSADMLKKARRRVQAQQLSHVDQLLQMDARSLDFPDNHFDVVAAMHIVSVVPEPERVVAEMARVCKPGGKIVITNHFASDKGILAVIERLSAPFSEFLGWHSDFSISTVMGEPALTVIERKTLPPMGTMTFLAFEKSPPVLA
;
A
#
# COMPACT_ATOMS: atom_id res chain seq x y z
N MET A 1 13.58 14.07 -2.13
CA MET A 1 12.80 14.62 -0.99
C MET A 1 13.44 14.13 0.29
N ASP A 2 13.58 14.99 1.30
CA ASP A 2 14.18 14.63 2.59
C ASP A 2 13.19 13.80 3.43
N ILE A 3 13.63 12.63 3.89
CA ILE A 3 12.82 11.66 4.64
C ILE A 3 12.35 12.23 5.98
N ASP A 4 13.06 13.22 6.52
CA ASP A 4 12.72 13.86 7.78
C ASP A 4 11.61 14.92 7.60
N ALA A 5 11.50 15.54 6.42
CA ALA A 5 10.36 16.39 6.06
C ALA A 5 9.05 15.59 6.04
N ILE A 6 9.10 14.37 5.50
CA ILE A 6 7.98 13.41 5.50
C ILE A 6 7.58 13.11 6.96
N LYS A 7 8.51 12.67 7.82
CA LYS A 7 8.19 12.35 9.24
C LYS A 7 7.47 13.48 9.98
N SER A 8 7.91 14.73 9.78
CA SER A 8 7.34 15.89 10.48
C SER A 8 5.89 16.20 10.06
N SER A 9 5.56 16.07 8.78
CA SER A 9 4.19 16.22 8.27
C SER A 9 3.28 15.08 8.77
N TYR A 10 3.77 13.84 8.81
CA TYR A 10 2.98 12.70 9.29
C TYR A 10 2.65 12.80 10.79
N ALA A 11 3.61 13.18 11.64
CA ALA A 11 3.38 13.31 13.09
C ALA A 11 2.29 14.33 13.43
N ARG A 12 2.23 15.45 12.68
CA ARG A 12 1.30 16.56 12.90
C ARG A 12 -0.14 16.24 12.47
N TRP A 13 -0.33 15.42 11.45
CA TRP A 13 -1.66 15.08 10.90
C TRP A 13 -2.27 13.78 11.47
N ALA A 14 -1.46 12.97 12.14
CA ALA A 14 -1.84 11.66 12.66
C ALA A 14 -3.13 11.62 13.53
N PRO A 15 -3.53 12.67 14.30
CA PRO A 15 -4.78 12.66 15.09
C PRO A 15 -6.06 12.79 14.25
N VAL A 16 -5.99 13.45 13.08
CA VAL A 16 -7.14 13.71 12.21
C VAL A 16 -7.18 12.73 11.02
N TYR A 17 -6.03 12.16 10.68
CA TYR A 17 -5.82 11.24 9.56
C TYR A 17 -6.82 10.07 9.49
N ASP A 18 -7.06 9.37 10.61
CA ASP A 18 -7.98 8.23 10.65
C ASP A 18 -9.44 8.63 10.33
N ARG A 19 -9.86 9.86 10.69
CA ARG A 19 -11.26 10.31 10.56
C ARG A 19 -11.56 10.90 9.18
N THR A 20 -10.60 11.59 8.56
CA THR A 20 -10.78 12.21 7.24
C THR A 20 -10.28 11.31 6.12
N PHE A 21 -8.98 11.00 6.13
CA PHE A 21 -8.35 10.16 5.11
C PHE A 21 -8.86 8.73 5.20
N GLY A 22 -8.99 8.18 6.41
CA GLY A 22 -9.51 6.84 6.66
C GLY A 22 -10.87 6.58 6.01
N ALA A 23 -11.82 7.50 6.15
CA ALA A 23 -13.16 7.40 5.58
C ALA A 23 -13.16 7.41 4.04
N ILE A 24 -12.38 8.31 3.42
CA ILE A 24 -12.31 8.46 1.95
C ILE A 24 -11.69 7.22 1.30
N THR A 25 -10.63 6.69 1.91
CA THR A 25 -9.84 5.57 1.36
C THR A 25 -10.32 4.20 1.83
N GLN A 26 -11.39 4.15 2.65
CA GLN A 26 -11.94 2.91 3.18
C GLN A 26 -12.38 1.96 2.08
N VAL A 27 -12.97 2.48 1.00
CA VAL A 27 -13.41 1.68 -0.15
C VAL A 27 -12.23 0.95 -0.77
N GLY A 28 -11.13 1.66 -1.05
CA GLY A 28 -9.90 1.08 -1.57
C GLY A 28 -9.37 -0.02 -0.68
N ARG A 29 -9.18 0.26 0.62
CA ARG A 29 -8.67 -0.74 1.57
C ARG A 29 -9.56 -1.98 1.65
N ARG A 30 -10.88 -1.79 1.71
CA ARG A 30 -11.83 -2.92 1.79
C ARG A 30 -11.79 -3.76 0.53
N ALA A 31 -11.71 -3.16 -0.65
CA ALA A 31 -11.57 -3.88 -1.91
C ALA A 31 -10.27 -4.70 -1.94
N THR A 32 -9.15 -4.10 -1.53
CA THR A 32 -7.86 -4.80 -1.40
C THR A 32 -7.95 -6.00 -0.48
N VAL A 33 -8.44 -5.81 0.75
CA VAL A 33 -8.51 -6.88 1.73
C VAL A 33 -9.53 -7.96 1.33
N GLN A 34 -10.64 -7.59 0.68
CA GLN A 34 -11.60 -8.56 0.15
C GLN A 34 -10.98 -9.45 -0.93
N TYR A 35 -10.21 -8.86 -1.86
CA TYR A 35 -9.47 -9.63 -2.86
C TYR A 35 -8.47 -10.59 -2.20
N ILE A 36 -7.72 -10.14 -1.20
CA ILE A 36 -6.74 -10.98 -0.50
C ILE A 36 -7.43 -12.13 0.24
N ASN A 37 -8.54 -11.85 0.92
CA ASN A 37 -9.31 -12.84 1.66
C ASN A 37 -9.94 -13.91 0.76
N SER A 38 -10.15 -13.64 -0.54
CA SER A 38 -10.66 -14.65 -1.49
C SER A 38 -9.57 -15.56 -2.05
N GLN A 39 -8.29 -15.25 -1.84
CA GLN A 39 -7.19 -16.08 -2.33
C GLN A 39 -6.95 -17.31 -1.42
N PRO A 40 -6.54 -18.46 -1.96
CA PRO A 40 -6.21 -19.66 -1.18
C PRO A 40 -4.78 -19.60 -0.62
N VAL A 41 -4.50 -18.59 0.22
CA VAL A 41 -3.16 -18.23 0.72
C VAL A 41 -3.07 -18.19 2.25
N GLN A 42 -1.88 -18.03 2.83
CA GLN A 42 -1.74 -17.92 4.30
C GLN A 42 -0.91 -16.72 4.75
N ARG A 43 0.20 -16.41 4.07
CA ARG A 43 1.15 -15.37 4.48
C ARG A 43 0.95 -14.10 3.66
N VAL A 44 0.64 -12.99 4.34
CA VAL A 44 0.41 -11.69 3.71
C VAL A 44 1.38 -10.67 4.28
N LEU A 45 1.99 -9.87 3.41
CA LEU A 45 2.73 -8.67 3.78
C LEU A 45 1.90 -7.43 3.43
N GLU A 46 1.66 -6.55 4.39
CA GLU A 46 1.12 -5.20 4.17
C GLU A 46 2.26 -4.17 4.27
N VAL A 47 2.65 -3.63 3.12
CA VAL A 47 3.65 -2.56 3.00
C VAL A 47 2.97 -1.21 3.21
N GLY A 48 3.39 -0.47 4.24
CA GLY A 48 2.74 0.77 4.62
C GLY A 48 1.49 0.56 5.46
N VAL A 49 1.57 -0.26 6.49
CA VAL A 49 0.43 -0.62 7.36
C VAL A 49 -0.15 0.60 8.09
N GLY A 50 0.61 1.69 8.23
CA GLY A 50 0.16 2.93 8.85
C GLY A 50 -0.37 2.70 10.26
N THR A 51 -1.56 3.24 10.55
CA THR A 51 -2.23 3.02 11.83
C THR A 51 -2.92 1.65 11.93
N GLY A 52 -2.86 0.81 10.90
CA GLY A 52 -3.44 -0.53 10.89
C GLY A 52 -4.95 -0.56 10.62
N LEU A 53 -5.49 0.39 9.86
CA LEU A 53 -6.92 0.48 9.55
C LEU A 53 -7.45 -0.73 8.76
N ALA A 54 -6.61 -1.33 7.91
CA ALA A 54 -6.97 -2.51 7.11
C ALA A 54 -6.93 -3.81 7.93
N LEU A 55 -6.11 -3.86 8.98
CA LEU A 55 -5.80 -5.09 9.74
C LEU A 55 -7.06 -5.81 10.23
N GLN A 56 -8.06 -5.09 10.70
CA GLN A 56 -9.31 -5.68 11.23
C GLN A 56 -10.18 -6.38 10.18
N HIS A 57 -9.90 -6.17 8.89
CA HIS A 57 -10.70 -6.70 7.79
C HIS A 57 -10.13 -8.00 7.20
N TYR A 58 -8.89 -8.37 7.54
CA TYR A 58 -8.30 -9.63 7.10
C TYR A 58 -8.99 -10.82 7.79
N ARG A 59 -9.10 -11.94 7.06
CA ARG A 59 -9.63 -13.18 7.63
C ARG A 59 -8.69 -13.72 8.73
N LYS A 60 -9.28 -14.41 9.71
CA LYS A 60 -8.59 -14.79 10.96
C LYS A 60 -7.53 -15.90 10.80
N ASP A 61 -7.58 -16.64 9.71
CA ASP A 61 -6.66 -17.73 9.36
C ASP A 61 -5.40 -17.24 8.62
N LEU A 62 -5.34 -15.96 8.22
CA LEU A 62 -4.12 -15.37 7.65
C LEU A 62 -3.07 -15.11 8.72
N LYS A 63 -1.82 -15.05 8.27
CA LYS A 63 -0.68 -14.49 9.00
C LYS A 63 -0.26 -13.20 8.31
N VAL A 64 -0.74 -12.08 8.84
CA VAL A 64 -0.49 -10.74 8.30
C VAL A 64 0.72 -10.13 9.00
N THR A 65 1.79 -9.88 8.24
CA THR A 65 2.92 -9.05 8.67
C THR A 65 2.72 -7.65 8.10
N GLY A 66 2.73 -6.63 8.95
CA GLY A 66 2.65 -5.23 8.53
C GLY A 66 3.98 -4.51 8.73
N ILE A 67 4.39 -3.69 7.77
CA ILE A 67 5.55 -2.81 7.91
C ILE A 67 5.18 -1.34 7.71
N ASP A 68 5.87 -0.45 8.42
CA ASP A 68 5.81 0.99 8.19
C ASP A 68 7.14 1.63 8.57
N PHE A 69 7.51 2.72 7.92
CA PHE A 69 8.72 3.45 8.29
C PHE A 69 8.55 4.25 9.59
N SER A 70 7.32 4.66 9.91
CA SER A 70 7.00 5.48 11.08
C SER A 70 6.72 4.63 12.33
N ALA A 71 7.59 4.76 13.33
CA ALA A 71 7.40 4.15 14.65
C ALA A 71 6.09 4.60 15.34
N ASP A 72 5.67 5.85 15.13
CA ASP A 72 4.43 6.39 15.71
C ASP A 72 3.17 5.79 15.09
N MET A 73 3.19 5.53 13.77
CA MET A 73 2.11 4.82 13.07
C MET A 73 2.01 3.39 13.60
N LEU A 74 3.13 2.68 13.70
CA LEU A 74 3.19 1.33 14.25
C LEU A 74 2.73 1.27 15.71
N LYS A 75 3.03 2.28 16.52
CA LYS A 75 2.52 2.37 17.90
C LYS A 75 0.99 2.42 17.93
N LYS A 76 0.35 3.13 16.99
CA LYS A 76 -1.11 3.14 16.84
C LYS A 76 -1.65 1.80 16.33
N ALA A 77 -0.98 1.20 15.33
CA ALA A 77 -1.35 -0.11 14.81
C ALA A 77 -1.32 -1.19 15.91
N ARG A 78 -0.25 -1.23 16.72
CA ARG A 78 -0.14 -2.17 17.86
C ARG A 78 -1.25 -1.98 18.89
N ARG A 79 -1.60 -0.73 19.23
CA ARG A 79 -2.74 -0.45 20.11
C ARG A 79 -4.06 -0.95 19.53
N ARG A 80 -4.29 -0.78 18.23
CA ARG A 80 -5.48 -1.29 17.53
C ARG A 80 -5.54 -2.81 17.55
N VAL A 81 -4.43 -3.49 17.25
CA VAL A 81 -4.30 -4.96 17.31
C VAL A 81 -4.67 -5.49 18.69
N GLN A 82 -4.14 -4.87 19.76
CA GLN A 82 -4.45 -5.25 21.13
C GLN A 82 -5.91 -5.00 21.49
N ALA A 83 -6.44 -3.80 21.21
CA ALA A 83 -7.81 -3.41 21.56
C ALA A 83 -8.88 -4.26 20.85
N GLN A 84 -8.59 -4.70 19.61
CA GLN A 84 -9.53 -5.49 18.80
C GLN A 84 -9.20 -7.00 18.79
N GLN A 85 -8.16 -7.43 19.52
CA GLN A 85 -7.73 -8.82 19.62
C GLN A 85 -7.50 -9.48 18.24
N LEU A 86 -6.75 -8.78 17.37
CA LEU A 86 -6.50 -9.22 15.99
C LEU A 86 -5.42 -10.31 15.94
N SER A 87 -5.80 -11.55 16.27
CA SER A 87 -4.88 -12.70 16.38
C SER A 87 -4.19 -13.12 15.07
N HIS A 88 -4.72 -12.71 13.92
CA HIS A 88 -4.15 -12.97 12.59
C HIS A 88 -3.01 -12.02 12.22
N VAL A 89 -2.76 -10.97 13.02
CA VAL A 89 -1.60 -10.10 12.84
C VAL A 89 -0.39 -10.78 13.48
N ASP A 90 0.51 -11.28 12.64
CA ASP A 90 1.71 -11.99 13.05
C ASP A 90 2.74 -11.01 13.62
N GLN A 91 3.07 -9.95 12.87
CA GLN A 91 4.11 -8.99 13.25
C GLN A 91 3.81 -7.58 12.72
N LEU A 92 4.30 -6.57 13.45
CA LEU A 92 4.32 -5.17 13.04
C LEU A 92 5.75 -4.64 13.19
N LEU A 93 6.43 -4.37 12.08
CA LEU A 93 7.86 -4.07 12.03
C LEU A 93 8.13 -2.67 11.46
N GLN A 94 9.13 -1.99 12.03
CA GLN A 94 9.62 -0.73 11.46
C GLN A 94 10.62 -1.04 10.36
N MET A 95 10.34 -0.63 9.13
CA MET A 95 11.14 -1.02 7.96
C MET A 95 11.01 0.00 6.82
N ASP A 96 12.07 0.15 6.03
CA ASP A 96 12.04 0.91 4.78
C ASP A 96 11.54 -0.01 3.65
N ALA A 97 10.47 0.39 2.96
CA ALA A 97 9.88 -0.40 1.88
C ALA A 97 10.81 -0.59 0.66
N ARG A 98 11.88 0.23 0.54
CA ARG A 98 12.91 0.12 -0.50
C ARG A 98 13.96 -0.97 -0.22
N SER A 99 13.96 -1.53 0.99
CA SER A 99 14.91 -2.57 1.41
C SER A 99 14.26 -3.42 2.49
N LEU A 100 13.56 -4.47 2.07
CA LEU A 100 12.82 -5.36 2.94
C LEU A 100 13.73 -6.44 3.53
N ASP A 101 13.84 -6.51 4.85
CA ASP A 101 14.59 -7.56 5.56
C ASP A 101 13.80 -8.88 5.65
N PHE A 102 13.27 -9.34 4.51
CA PHE A 102 12.61 -10.62 4.34
C PHE A 102 13.33 -11.45 3.27
N PRO A 103 13.29 -12.80 3.38
CA PRO A 103 13.78 -13.67 2.33
C PRO A 103 13.02 -13.46 1.02
N ASP A 104 13.69 -13.78 -0.09
CA ASP A 104 13.03 -13.91 -1.38
C ASP A 104 11.90 -14.95 -1.31
N ASN A 105 10.84 -14.73 -2.09
CA ASN A 105 9.75 -15.71 -2.26
C ASN A 105 9.12 -16.17 -0.94
N HIS A 106 8.87 -15.25 -0.02
CA HIS A 106 8.42 -15.55 1.34
C HIS A 106 6.91 -15.41 1.53
N PHE A 107 6.30 -14.40 0.91
CA PHE A 107 4.87 -14.09 1.07
C PHE A 107 4.04 -14.61 -0.09
N ASP A 108 2.84 -15.08 0.21
CA ASP A 108 1.88 -15.50 -0.83
C ASP A 108 1.22 -14.29 -1.51
N VAL A 109 0.98 -13.24 -0.71
CA VAL A 109 0.46 -11.96 -1.19
C VAL A 109 1.19 -10.79 -0.54
N VAL A 110 1.57 -9.80 -1.35
CA VAL A 110 2.14 -8.53 -0.89
C VAL A 110 1.20 -7.40 -1.28
N ALA A 111 0.77 -6.59 -0.32
CA ALA A 111 -0.20 -5.52 -0.52
C ALA A 111 0.40 -4.15 -0.16
N ALA A 112 0.11 -3.14 -0.95
CA ALA A 112 0.43 -1.75 -0.66
C ALA A 112 -0.80 -0.87 -0.92
N MET A 113 -1.28 -0.19 0.12
CA MET A 113 -2.50 0.62 0.06
C MET A 113 -2.19 2.08 0.40
N HIS A 114 -2.38 2.99 -0.56
CA HIS A 114 -2.22 4.44 -0.39
C HIS A 114 -0.83 4.89 0.07
N ILE A 115 0.20 4.05 -0.13
CA ILE A 115 1.60 4.34 0.21
C ILE A 115 2.43 4.75 -1.01
N VAL A 116 2.07 4.31 -2.21
CA VAL A 116 3.01 4.43 -3.33
C VAL A 116 3.14 5.86 -3.87
N SER A 117 2.16 6.73 -3.62
CA SER A 117 2.24 8.17 -3.96
C SER A 117 3.17 9.00 -3.06
N VAL A 118 3.71 8.40 -1.98
CA VAL A 118 4.49 9.13 -0.96
C VAL A 118 5.88 8.54 -0.72
N VAL A 119 6.23 7.43 -1.39
CA VAL A 119 7.53 6.79 -1.23
C VAL A 119 8.54 7.33 -2.23
N PRO A 120 9.78 7.64 -1.79
CA PRO A 120 10.88 7.85 -2.72
C PRO A 120 11.19 6.52 -3.44
N GLU A 121 11.63 6.60 -4.70
CA GLU A 121 12.04 5.43 -5.51
C GLU A 121 10.97 4.31 -5.57
N PRO A 122 9.75 4.62 -6.08
CA PRO A 122 8.66 3.64 -6.16
C PRO A 122 9.02 2.39 -6.97
N GLU A 123 9.89 2.49 -7.98
CA GLU A 123 10.42 1.36 -8.74
C GLU A 123 11.07 0.34 -7.80
N ARG A 124 11.88 0.83 -6.86
CA ARG A 124 12.61 0.00 -5.91
C ARG A 124 11.67 -0.66 -4.89
N VAL A 125 10.62 0.04 -4.48
CA VAL A 125 9.58 -0.54 -3.61
C VAL A 125 8.86 -1.67 -4.33
N VAL A 126 8.46 -1.48 -5.60
CA VAL A 126 7.80 -2.53 -6.39
C VAL A 126 8.73 -3.71 -6.62
N ALA A 127 10.01 -3.47 -6.92
CA ALA A 127 11.01 -4.52 -7.06
C ALA A 127 11.18 -5.35 -5.78
N GLU A 128 11.23 -4.70 -4.60
CA GLU A 128 11.29 -5.39 -3.32
C GLU A 128 10.01 -6.18 -3.01
N MET A 129 8.84 -5.61 -3.30
CA MET A 129 7.57 -6.33 -3.21
C MET A 129 7.58 -7.57 -4.12
N ALA A 130 8.10 -7.45 -5.34
CA ALA A 130 8.27 -8.57 -6.25
C ALA A 130 9.25 -9.61 -5.71
N ARG A 131 10.41 -9.19 -5.19
CA ARG A 131 11.42 -10.10 -4.62
C ARG A 131 10.87 -10.97 -3.50
N VAL A 132 10.20 -10.37 -2.52
CA VAL A 132 9.68 -11.08 -1.34
C VAL A 132 8.38 -11.85 -1.62
N CYS A 133 7.68 -11.53 -2.72
CA CYS A 133 6.51 -12.29 -3.17
C CYS A 133 6.93 -13.62 -3.79
N LYS A 134 6.21 -14.70 -3.50
CA LYS A 134 6.44 -16.02 -4.11
C LYS A 134 6.16 -16.01 -5.61
N PRO A 135 6.82 -16.88 -6.39
CA PRO A 135 6.40 -17.17 -7.76
C PRO A 135 4.93 -17.67 -7.78
N GLY A 136 4.12 -17.14 -8.68
CA GLY A 136 2.65 -17.34 -8.72
C GLY A 136 1.86 -16.58 -7.64
N GLY A 137 2.57 -15.95 -6.70
CA GLY A 137 2.01 -15.10 -5.66
C GLY A 137 1.44 -13.80 -6.24
N LYS A 138 0.66 -13.10 -5.41
CA LYS A 138 -0.06 -11.89 -5.84
C LYS A 138 0.56 -10.64 -5.26
N ILE A 139 0.58 -9.58 -6.04
CA ILE A 139 0.90 -8.24 -5.56
C ILE A 139 -0.31 -7.35 -5.78
N VAL A 140 -0.77 -6.68 -4.74
CA VAL A 140 -1.98 -5.86 -4.81
C VAL A 140 -1.65 -4.43 -4.42
N ILE A 141 -1.81 -3.51 -5.35
CA ILE A 141 -1.56 -2.09 -5.15
C ILE A 141 -2.88 -1.36 -5.31
N THR A 142 -3.24 -0.56 -4.31
CA THR A 142 -4.40 0.32 -4.39
C THR A 142 -3.96 1.74 -4.08
N ASN A 143 -4.11 2.63 -5.04
CA ASN A 143 -3.62 3.98 -4.92
C ASN A 143 -4.50 4.97 -5.71
N HIS A 144 -4.35 6.26 -5.40
CA HIS A 144 -4.84 7.32 -6.27
C HIS A 144 -3.85 7.50 -7.43
N PHE A 145 -4.33 7.39 -8.66
CA PHE A 145 -3.55 7.71 -9.85
C PHE A 145 -4.17 8.96 -10.47
N ALA A 146 -3.35 9.96 -10.79
CA ALA A 146 -3.84 11.15 -11.48
C ALA A 146 -4.54 10.74 -12.78
N SER A 147 -5.73 11.27 -13.01
CA SER A 147 -6.46 11.05 -14.26
C SER A 147 -6.06 12.11 -15.27
N ASP A 148 -5.52 11.70 -16.41
CA ASP A 148 -5.19 12.60 -17.53
C ASP A 148 -6.42 13.27 -18.18
N LYS A 149 -7.65 12.97 -17.71
CA LYS A 149 -8.90 13.55 -18.26
C LYS A 149 -9.91 13.91 -17.15
N GLY A 150 -10.38 15.16 -17.17
CA GLY A 150 -11.58 15.61 -16.46
C GLY A 150 -11.42 16.88 -15.61
N ILE A 151 -12.55 17.44 -15.15
CA ILE A 151 -12.64 18.62 -14.27
C ILE A 151 -11.79 18.49 -12.99
N LEU A 152 -11.54 17.27 -12.51
CA LEU A 152 -10.64 17.02 -11.38
C LEU A 152 -9.17 17.36 -11.69
N ALA A 153 -8.68 17.16 -12.91
CA ALA A 153 -7.31 17.52 -13.29
C ALA A 153 -7.08 19.04 -13.27
N VAL A 154 -8.14 19.82 -13.48
CA VAL A 154 -8.11 21.28 -13.35
C VAL A 154 -8.03 21.69 -11.88
N ILE A 155 -8.79 21.03 -11.00
CA ILE A 155 -8.75 21.26 -9.55
C ILE A 155 -7.39 20.80 -8.97
N GLU A 156 -6.83 19.70 -9.47
CA GLU A 156 -5.52 19.18 -9.08
C GLU A 156 -4.39 20.13 -9.53
N ARG A 157 -4.46 20.69 -10.76
CA ARG A 157 -3.54 21.74 -11.22
C ARG A 157 -3.65 23.04 -10.44
N LEU A 158 -4.85 23.43 -10.02
CA LEU A 158 -5.07 24.65 -9.23
C LEU A 158 -4.66 24.49 -7.76
N SER A 159 -4.56 23.25 -7.26
CA SER A 159 -4.11 22.94 -5.89
C SER A 159 -2.65 22.48 -5.80
N ALA A 160 -1.93 22.40 -6.93
CA ALA A 160 -0.52 22.03 -7.02
C ALA A 160 0.43 22.87 -6.12
N PRO A 161 0.23 24.19 -5.89
CA PRO A 161 1.06 24.93 -4.93
C PRO A 161 0.81 24.53 -3.46
N PHE A 162 -0.31 23.86 -3.17
CA PHE A 162 -0.66 23.35 -1.84
C PHE A 162 -0.32 21.86 -1.67
N SER A 163 -0.08 21.12 -2.77
CA SER A 163 0.26 19.69 -2.74
C SER A 163 1.69 19.45 -2.26
N GLU A 164 2.61 20.39 -2.50
CA GLU A 164 3.96 20.41 -1.93
C GLU A 164 3.95 20.41 -0.39
N PHE A 165 2.89 20.96 0.23
CA PHE A 165 2.73 21.01 1.69
C PHE A 165 2.07 19.76 2.29
N LEU A 166 1.32 19.00 1.49
CA LEU A 166 0.59 17.80 1.92
C LEU A 166 1.31 16.48 1.59
N GLY A 167 2.46 16.55 0.89
CA GLY A 167 3.18 15.35 0.43
C GLY A 167 2.47 14.61 -0.70
N TRP A 168 1.53 15.26 -1.37
CA TRP A 168 0.71 14.67 -2.43
C TRP A 168 1.46 14.80 -3.76
N HIS A 169 2.20 13.77 -4.15
CA HIS A 169 2.89 13.74 -5.45
C HIS A 169 2.03 12.95 -6.44
N SER A 170 1.47 13.67 -7.41
CA SER A 170 0.62 13.16 -8.49
C SER A 170 1.39 12.37 -9.56
N ASP A 171 2.73 12.38 -9.51
CA ASP A 171 3.61 11.78 -10.51
C ASP A 171 3.83 10.28 -10.31
N PHE A 172 2.92 9.59 -9.63
CA PHE A 172 2.89 8.13 -9.69
C PHE A 172 2.23 7.70 -11.00
N SER A 173 3.03 7.66 -12.06
CA SER A 173 2.60 7.00 -13.29
C SER A 173 2.45 5.51 -13.01
N ILE A 174 1.28 4.97 -13.35
CA ILE A 174 1.01 3.52 -13.35
C ILE A 174 2.10 2.73 -14.10
N SER A 175 2.79 3.36 -15.05
CA SER A 175 3.92 2.77 -15.77
C SER A 175 5.04 2.28 -14.86
N THR A 176 5.30 2.93 -13.73
CA THR A 176 6.35 2.48 -12.78
C THR A 176 6.02 1.10 -12.20
N VAL A 177 4.74 0.86 -11.87
CA VAL A 177 4.32 -0.47 -11.37
C VAL A 177 4.24 -1.49 -12.49
N MET A 178 3.78 -1.06 -13.66
CA MET A 178 3.65 -1.92 -14.83
C MET A 178 4.99 -2.27 -15.48
N GLY A 179 6.08 -1.59 -15.09
CA GLY A 179 7.42 -1.77 -15.67
C GLY A 179 8.25 -2.87 -15.02
N GLU A 180 7.82 -3.46 -13.91
CA GLU A 180 8.54 -4.54 -13.24
C GLU A 180 8.45 -5.85 -14.06
N PRO A 181 9.56 -6.35 -14.65
CA PRO A 181 9.53 -7.48 -15.57
C PRO A 181 9.00 -8.78 -14.97
N ALA A 182 9.14 -8.94 -13.65
CA ALA A 182 8.65 -10.13 -12.96
C ALA A 182 7.13 -10.15 -12.74
N LEU A 183 6.41 -9.06 -13.03
CA LEU A 183 5.00 -8.89 -12.71
C LEU A 183 4.11 -8.81 -13.95
N THR A 184 3.06 -9.62 -13.98
CA THR A 184 2.00 -9.55 -14.99
C THR A 184 0.73 -9.00 -14.38
N VAL A 185 0.12 -7.97 -14.99
CA VAL A 185 -1.17 -7.44 -14.55
C VAL A 185 -2.26 -8.49 -14.82
N ILE A 186 -2.95 -8.91 -13.77
CA ILE A 186 -4.08 -9.85 -13.87
C ILE A 186 -5.43 -9.16 -13.64
N GLU A 187 -5.43 -8.03 -12.94
CA GLU A 187 -6.66 -7.27 -12.69
C GLU A 187 -6.35 -5.78 -12.56
N ARG A 188 -7.17 -4.96 -13.21
CA ARG A 188 -7.18 -3.50 -13.05
C ARG A 188 -8.61 -3.03 -12.94
N LYS A 189 -8.93 -2.30 -11.87
CA LYS A 189 -10.26 -1.73 -11.64
C LYS A 189 -10.15 -0.32 -11.11
N THR A 190 -11.05 0.55 -11.56
CA THR A 190 -11.21 1.86 -10.96
C THR A 190 -12.25 1.75 -9.85
N LEU A 191 -11.96 2.33 -8.68
CA LEU A 191 -12.80 2.26 -7.50
C LEU A 191 -13.52 3.58 -7.25
N PRO A 192 -14.73 3.54 -6.67
CA PRO A 192 -15.46 4.74 -6.27
C PRO A 192 -14.83 5.40 -5.02
N PRO A 193 -15.10 6.70 -4.78
CA PRO A 193 -15.93 7.59 -5.58
C PRO A 193 -15.18 8.23 -6.76
N MET A 194 -15.92 8.50 -7.84
CA MET A 194 -15.48 9.25 -9.04
C MET A 194 -14.28 8.70 -9.82
N GLY A 195 -13.90 7.44 -9.61
CA GLY A 195 -12.82 6.81 -10.37
C GLY A 195 -11.42 7.32 -10.01
N THR A 196 -11.28 7.88 -8.81
CA THR A 196 -10.06 8.50 -8.31
C THR A 196 -9.02 7.47 -7.81
N MET A 197 -9.48 6.29 -7.40
CA MET A 197 -8.61 5.20 -6.95
C MET A 197 -8.53 4.12 -8.00
N THR A 198 -7.33 3.57 -8.22
CA THR A 198 -7.13 2.36 -9.02
C THR A 198 -6.69 1.22 -8.12
N PHE A 199 -7.34 0.08 -8.31
CA PHE A 199 -6.94 -1.21 -7.81
C PHE A 199 -6.17 -1.94 -8.92
N LEU A 200 -5.00 -2.46 -8.58
CA LEU A 200 -4.17 -3.28 -9.43
C LEU A 200 -3.82 -4.57 -8.70
N ALA A 201 -4.04 -5.70 -9.35
CA ALA A 201 -3.48 -6.97 -8.94
C ALA A 201 -2.54 -7.48 -10.01
N PHE A 202 -1.37 -7.94 -9.56
CA PHE A 202 -0.34 -8.56 -10.36
C PHE A 202 -0.14 -10.00 -9.90
N GLU A 203 0.31 -10.83 -10.82
CA GLU A 203 0.88 -12.13 -10.53
C GLU A 203 2.38 -12.08 -10.78
N LYS A 204 3.18 -12.62 -9.85
CA LYS A 204 4.62 -12.78 -10.07
C LYS A 204 4.88 -13.99 -10.97
N SER A 205 5.54 -13.77 -12.09
CA SER A 205 5.94 -14.81 -13.02
C SER A 205 6.86 -15.84 -12.34
N PRO A 206 6.73 -17.13 -12.68
CA PRO A 206 7.75 -18.12 -12.32
C PRO A 206 9.13 -17.70 -12.81
N PRO A 207 10.22 -18.01 -12.09
CA PRO A 207 11.55 -17.87 -12.66
C PRO A 207 11.61 -18.66 -13.96
N VAL A 208 12.15 -18.06 -15.02
CA VAL A 208 12.43 -18.78 -16.26
C VAL A 208 13.46 -19.85 -15.91
N LEU A 209 13.07 -21.11 -15.98
CA LEU A 209 14.01 -22.23 -15.83
C LEU A 209 15.02 -22.11 -16.99
N ALA A 210 16.28 -21.86 -16.64
CA ALA A 210 17.40 -21.88 -17.58
C ALA A 210 17.82 -23.32 -17.89
#